data_AF-A0A963NGG5-F1
#
_entry.id   AF-A0A963NGG5-F1
#
_cell.length_a   1.000
_cell.length_b   1.000
_cell.length_c   1.000
_cell.angle_alpha   90.00
_cell.angle_beta   90.00
_cell.angle_gamma   90.00
#
_symmetry.space_group_name_H-M   'P 1'
#
loop_
_entity.id
_entity.type
_entity.pdbx_description
1 polymer ?
#
loop_
_entity_poly.entity_id
_entity_poly.type
_entity_poly.pdbx_seq_one_letter_code
_entity_poly.pdbx_strand_id
1 'polypeptide(L)'
;DAGCGLGDGLRALRRAYPQARLEGVEWSWPLRFLCALRCPWAQVRRGDMWRTDWSSYQLVYLFQRPESMARAAAKAQAEMAPGSWLVSLEFAVPGVLPQAQLRLPGDRVVWIYRFAQGPNVQSKAGAAYG
;
A
#
# COMPACT_ATOMS: atom_id res chain seq x y z
N ASP A 1 4.17 1.58 -4.77
CA ASP A 1 3.07 1.99 -5.67
C ASP A 1 2.81 0.86 -6.66
N ALA A 2 1.68 0.18 -6.50
CA ALA A 2 1.31 -0.99 -7.29
C ALA A 2 0.44 -0.56 -8.48
N GLY A 3 1.08 -0.45 -9.65
CA GLY A 3 0.49 0.18 -10.86
C GLY A 3 0.80 1.68 -10.92
N CYS A 4 2.08 2.03 -10.90
CA CYS A 4 2.52 3.42 -10.66
C CYS A 4 2.30 4.40 -11.84
N GLY A 5 1.93 3.92 -13.04
CA GLY A 5 1.57 4.79 -14.17
C GLY A 5 2.70 5.77 -14.52
N LEU A 6 2.41 7.07 -14.47
CA LEU A 6 3.39 8.16 -14.67
C LEU A 6 4.05 8.67 -13.37
N GLY A 7 3.77 8.02 -12.23
CA GLY A 7 4.42 8.28 -10.95
C GLY A 7 3.77 9.35 -10.08
N ASP A 8 2.51 9.72 -10.31
CA ASP A 8 1.84 10.72 -9.46
C ASP A 8 1.61 10.20 -8.03
N GLY A 9 1.26 8.92 -7.88
CA GLY A 9 1.19 8.23 -6.59
C GLY A 9 2.53 8.25 -5.86
N LEU A 10 3.61 7.83 -6.54
CA LEU A 10 4.97 7.95 -6.03
C LEU A 10 5.30 9.37 -5.55
N ARG A 11 5.02 10.41 -6.35
CA ARG A 11 5.32 11.80 -5.97
C ARG A 11 4.55 12.25 -4.73
N ALA A 12 3.30 11.82 -4.58
CA ALA A 12 2.52 12.07 -3.37
C ALA A 12 3.14 11.35 -2.16
N LEU A 13 3.50 10.07 -2.32
CA LEU A 13 4.17 9.29 -1.27
C LEU A 13 5.50 9.90 -0.85
N ARG A 14 6.29 10.45 -1.79
CA ARG A 14 7.55 11.13 -1.47
C ARG A 14 7.37 12.37 -0.61
N ARG A 15 6.28 13.13 -0.82
CA ARG A 15 5.98 14.31 0.00
C ARG A 15 5.54 13.90 1.41
N ALA A 16 4.72 12.85 1.51
CA ALA A 16 4.24 12.35 2.79
C ALA A 16 5.33 11.61 3.60
N TYR A 17 6.23 10.91 2.90
CA TYR A 17 7.29 10.10 3.49
C TYR A 17 8.65 10.39 2.83
N PRO A 18 9.27 11.56 3.09
CA PRO A 18 10.52 11.96 2.44
C PRO A 18 11.72 11.06 2.73
N GLN A 19 11.65 10.22 3.76
CA GLN A 19 12.72 9.29 4.14
C GLN A 19 12.44 7.86 3.69
N ALA A 20 11.25 7.57 3.15
CA ALA A 20 10.92 6.23 2.70
C ALA A 20 11.67 5.85 1.43
N ARG A 21 12.07 4.58 1.36
CA ARG A 21 12.43 3.93 0.09
C ARG A 21 11.15 3.67 -0.69
N LEU A 22 11.07 4.23 -1.89
CA LEU A 22 9.87 4.19 -2.71
C LEU A 22 10.10 3.35 -3.96
N GLU A 23 9.19 2.41 -4.20
CA GLU A 23 9.21 1.53 -5.36
C GLU A 23 7.90 1.59 -6.12
N GLY A 24 8.00 1.52 -7.44
CA GLY A 24 6.88 1.51 -8.38
C GLY A 24 6.96 0.31 -9.31
N VAL A 25 5.83 -0.38 -9.47
CA VAL A 25 5.67 -1.42 -10.48
C VAL A 25 4.69 -0.93 -11.54
N GLU A 26 5.08 -1.07 -12.80
CA GLU A 26 4.25 -0.69 -13.95
C GLU A 26 4.31 -1.76 -15.03
N TRP A 27 3.18 -2.15 -15.61
CA TRP A 27 3.14 -3.16 -16.67
C TRP A 27 3.64 -2.58 -18.00
N SER A 28 3.19 -1.36 -18.33
CA SER A 28 3.49 -0.68 -19.59
C SER A 28 4.94 -0.20 -19.62
N TRP A 29 5.72 -0.71 -20.57
CA TRP A 29 7.11 -0.28 -20.77
C TRP A 29 7.27 1.24 -20.99
N PRO A 30 6.49 1.91 -21.86
CA PRO A 30 6.65 3.35 -22.05
C PRO A 30 6.25 4.16 -20.80
N LEU A 31 5.18 3.78 -20.09
CA LEU A 31 4.81 4.45 -18.84
C LEU A 31 5.87 4.23 -17.76
N ARG A 32 6.40 3.01 -17.63
CA ARG A 32 7.51 2.70 -16.73
C ARG A 32 8.70 3.62 -16.98
N PHE A 33 9.08 3.83 -18.24
CA PHE A 33 10.20 4.68 -18.60
C PHE A 33 9.95 6.14 -18.21
N LEU A 34 8.79 6.69 -18.59
CA LEU A 34 8.42 8.06 -18.23
C LEU A 34 8.29 8.27 -16.72
N CYS A 35 7.78 7.28 -15.99
CA CYS A 35 7.71 7.27 -14.53
C CYS A 35 9.11 7.33 -13.91
N ALA A 36 10.06 6.52 -14.39
CA ALA A 36 11.44 6.55 -13.92
C ALA A 36 12.11 7.91 -14.16
N LEU A 37 11.83 8.57 -15.29
CA LEU A 37 12.31 9.93 -15.56
C LEU A 37 11.68 10.98 -14.62
N ARG A 38 10.39 10.86 -14.33
CA ARG A 38 9.66 11.78 -13.43
C ARG A 38 9.98 11.55 -11.96
N CYS A 39 10.36 10.33 -11.60
CA CYS A 39 10.62 9.88 -10.24
C CYS A 39 12.00 9.23 -10.12
N PRO A 40 13.11 9.96 -10.40
CA PRO A 40 14.46 9.38 -10.41
C PRO A 40 14.93 8.91 -9.02
N TRP A 41 14.26 9.35 -7.96
CA TRP A 41 14.48 8.95 -6.57
C TRP A 41 13.72 7.68 -6.16
N ALA A 42 12.88 7.12 -7.04
CA ALA A 42 12.16 5.86 -6.80
C ALA A 42 12.76 4.72 -7.64
N GLN A 43 12.69 3.50 -7.13
CA GLN A 43 12.98 2.31 -7.93
C GLN A 43 11.75 1.92 -8.74
N VAL A 44 11.75 2.22 -10.04
CA VAL A 44 10.63 1.92 -10.93
C VAL A 44 10.98 0.74 -11.84
N ARG A 45 10.21 -0.33 -11.76
CA ARG A 45 10.43 -1.55 -12.56
C ARG A 45 9.22 -1.91 -13.40
N ARG A 46 9.48 -2.54 -14.55
CA ARG A 46 8.42 -3.13 -15.35
C ARG A 46 7.97 -4.42 -14.70
N GLY A 47 6.68 -4.64 -14.51
CA GLY A 47 6.19 -5.90 -13.98
C GLY A 47 4.69 -5.94 -13.75
N ASP A 48 4.24 -7.14 -13.41
CA ASP A 48 2.89 -7.37 -12.91
C ASP A 48 2.87 -7.11 -11.40
N MET A 49 2.00 -6.20 -10.95
CA MET A 49 1.83 -5.96 -9.52
C MET A 49 1.26 -7.18 -8.79
N TRP A 50 0.51 -8.05 -9.48
CA TRP A 50 -0.06 -9.26 -8.90
C TRP A 50 0.98 -10.35 -8.65
N ARG A 51 2.03 -10.39 -9.47
CA ARG A 51 3.18 -11.32 -9.31
C ARG A 51 4.31 -10.74 -8.47
N THR A 52 4.24 -9.44 -8.19
CA THR A 52 5.20 -8.78 -7.32
C THR A 52 4.97 -9.24 -5.89
N ASP A 53 6.02 -9.71 -5.22
CA ASP A 53 5.99 -10.02 -3.79
C ASP A 53 5.75 -8.74 -2.97
N TRP A 54 4.75 -8.75 -2.08
CA TRP A 54 4.45 -7.62 -1.19
C TRP A 54 5.03 -7.77 0.22
N SER A 55 5.69 -8.89 0.55
CA SER A 55 6.14 -9.21 1.90
C SER A 55 7.16 -8.22 2.49
N SER A 56 7.99 -7.61 1.65
CA SER A 56 9.03 -6.67 2.08
C SER A 56 8.53 -5.24 2.30
N TYR A 57 7.27 -4.92 1.99
CA TYR A 57 6.75 -3.56 2.04
C TYR A 57 5.96 -3.29 3.32
N GLN A 58 6.29 -2.18 3.98
CA GLN A 58 5.53 -1.70 5.14
C GLN A 58 4.23 -1.01 4.72
N LEU A 59 4.14 -0.54 3.47
CA LEU A 59 2.96 0.07 2.88
C LEU A 59 2.86 -0.26 1.40
N VAL A 60 1.68 -0.71 0.97
CA VAL A 60 1.29 -0.82 -0.44
C VAL A 60 0.22 0.23 -0.73
N TYR A 61 0.49 1.06 -1.73
CA TYR A 61 -0.44 2.08 -2.23
C TYR A 61 -1.08 1.63 -3.54
N LEU A 62 -2.39 1.87 -3.66
CA LEU A 62 -3.22 1.53 -4.81
C LEU A 62 -4.01 2.74 -5.30
N PHE A 63 -4.02 2.92 -6.61
CA PHE A 63 -5.04 3.68 -7.32
C PHE A 63 -5.54 2.83 -8.49
N GLN A 64 -6.38 1.86 -8.17
CA GLN A 64 -6.85 0.80 -9.07
C GLN A 64 -8.34 1.00 -9.41
N ARG A 65 -9.04 -0.07 -9.80
CA ARG A 65 -10.49 -0.07 -10.06
C ARG A 65 -11.25 -0.87 -8.99
N PRO A 66 -12.54 -0.60 -8.76
CA PRO A 66 -13.36 -1.32 -7.77
C PRO A 66 -13.26 -2.84 -7.87
N GLU A 67 -13.28 -3.38 -9.09
CA GLU A 67 -13.31 -4.82 -9.36
C GLU A 67 -12.00 -5.52 -8.97
N SER A 68 -10.90 -4.75 -8.86
CA SER A 68 -9.59 -5.28 -8.46
C SER A 68 -9.37 -5.25 -6.95
N MET A 69 -10.17 -4.49 -6.19
CA MET A 69 -9.89 -4.22 -4.77
C MET A 69 -9.99 -5.46 -3.88
N ALA A 70 -10.94 -6.35 -4.14
CA ALA A 70 -11.06 -7.61 -3.39
C ALA A 70 -9.81 -8.49 -3.57
N ARG A 71 -9.32 -8.62 -4.81
CA ARG A 71 -8.09 -9.37 -5.12
C ARG A 71 -6.86 -8.73 -4.46
N ALA A 72 -6.78 -7.40 -4.47
CA ALA A 72 -5.69 -6.67 -3.83
C ALA A 72 -5.65 -6.88 -2.33
N ALA A 73 -6.81 -6.83 -1.66
CA ALA A 73 -6.90 -7.12 -0.24
C ALA A 73 -6.52 -8.56 0.11
N ALA A 74 -6.98 -9.54 -0.67
CA ALA A 74 -6.61 -10.94 -0.48
C ALA A 74 -5.09 -11.17 -0.62
N LYS A 75 -4.46 -10.56 -1.63
CA LYS A 75 -3.00 -10.59 -1.81
C LYS A 75 -2.28 -9.93 -0.64
N ALA A 76 -2.72 -8.75 -0.22
CA ALA A 76 -2.12 -8.03 0.88
C ALA A 76 -2.20 -8.82 2.20
N GLN A 77 -3.35 -9.45 2.46
CA GLN A 77 -3.54 -10.32 3.64
C GLN A 77 -2.65 -11.57 3.60
N ALA A 78 -2.38 -12.11 2.42
CA ALA A 78 -1.56 -13.31 2.27
C ALA A 78 -0.05 -13.03 2.36
N GLU A 79 0.39 -11.86 1.90
CA GLU A 79 1.82 -11.59 1.70
C GLU A 79 2.38 -10.54 2.65
N MET A 80 1.62 -9.50 3.00
CA MET A 80 2.17 -8.37 3.73
C MET A 80 2.37 -8.71 5.22
N ALA A 81 3.46 -8.21 5.79
CA ALA A 81 3.80 -8.46 7.18
C ALA A 81 2.75 -7.87 8.15
N PRO A 82 2.52 -8.50 9.32
CA PRO A 82 1.68 -7.92 10.37
C PRO A 82 2.09 -6.48 10.73
N GLY A 83 1.11 -5.60 10.91
CA GLY A 83 1.34 -4.17 11.21
C GLY A 83 1.63 -3.28 10.00
N SER A 84 1.75 -3.86 8.79
CA SER A 84 1.85 -3.13 7.52
C SER A 84 0.50 -2.56 7.06
N TRP A 85 0.55 -1.74 6.00
CA TRP A 85 -0.58 -0.92 5.55
C TRP A 85 -0.92 -1.15 4.09
N LEU A 86 -2.21 -1.29 3.80
CA LEU A 86 -2.76 -1.13 2.45
C LEU A 86 -3.49 0.21 2.39
N VAL A 87 -3.11 1.06 1.45
CA VAL A 87 -3.73 2.37 1.25
C VAL A 87 -4.30 2.45 -0.17
N SER A 88 -5.59 2.71 -0.27
CA SER A 88 -6.29 2.80 -1.55
C SER A 88 -6.86 4.19 -1.76
N LEU A 89 -6.59 4.79 -2.91
CA LEU A 89 -7.22 6.04 -3.33
C LEU A 89 -8.50 5.75 -4.11
N GLU A 90 -9.56 6.47 -3.76
CA GLU A 90 -10.95 6.41 -4.25
C GLU A 90 -11.72 5.13 -3.89
N PHE A 91 -11.11 3.95 -4.04
CA PHE A 91 -11.85 2.70 -3.99
C PHE A 91 -11.64 1.94 -2.69
N ALA A 92 -12.73 1.68 -1.97
CA ALA A 92 -12.73 0.83 -0.79
C ALA A 92 -12.52 -0.64 -1.16
N VAL A 93 -11.99 -1.41 -0.22
CA VAL A 93 -12.05 -2.87 -0.25
C VAL A 93 -13.46 -3.32 0.12
N PRO A 94 -14.16 -4.08 -0.76
CA PRO A 94 -15.51 -4.57 -0.47
C PRO A 94 -15.55 -5.45 0.78
N GLY A 95 -16.50 -5.18 1.68
CA GLY A 95 -16.74 -5.99 2.87
C GLY A 95 -15.66 -5.88 3.96
N VAL A 96 -14.69 -4.97 3.83
CA VAL A 96 -13.61 -4.79 4.82
C VAL A 96 -13.72 -3.41 5.44
N LEU A 97 -13.77 -3.35 6.77
CA LEU A 97 -13.77 -2.09 7.52
C LEU A 97 -12.37 -1.46 7.48
N PRO A 98 -12.22 -0.21 7.02
CA PRO A 98 -10.94 0.48 7.06
C PRO A 98 -10.60 0.93 8.49
N GLN A 99 -9.31 1.00 8.78
CA GLN A 99 -8.79 1.57 10.02
C GLN A 99 -9.00 3.09 10.07
N ALA A 100 -8.89 3.75 8.92
CA ALA A 100 -9.14 5.18 8.78
C ALA A 100 -9.57 5.52 7.35
N GLN A 101 -10.26 6.65 7.22
CA GLN A 101 -10.64 7.23 5.93
C GLN A 101 -10.29 8.72 5.95
N LEU A 102 -9.71 9.22 4.87
CA LEU A 102 -9.45 10.65 4.69
C LEU A 102 -10.24 11.14 3.48
N ARG A 103 -11.11 12.13 3.68
CA ARG A 103 -11.81 12.79 2.59
C ARG A 103 -10.92 13.88 2.01
N LEU A 104 -10.67 13.81 0.72
CA LEU A 104 -9.93 14.80 -0.05
C LEU A 104 -10.92 15.74 -0.76
N PRO A 105 -10.45 16.91 -1.23
CA PRO A 105 -11.25 17.75 -2.13
C PRO A 105 -11.73 16.97 -3.36
N GLY A 106 -12.96 17.23 -3.81
CA GLY A 106 -13.58 16.55 -4.95
C GLY A 106 -14.09 15.15 -4.66
N ASP A 107 -14.56 14.90 -3.43
CA ASP A 107 -15.19 13.65 -2.96
C ASP A 107 -14.33 12.38 -3.03
N ARG A 108 -13.06 12.51 -3.37
CA ARG A 108 -12.11 11.39 -3.35
C ARG A 108 -11.85 11.00 -1.90
N VAL A 109 -11.77 9.70 -1.65
CA VAL A 109 -11.47 9.16 -0.31
C VAL A 109 -10.19 8.35 -0.35
N VAL A 110 -9.32 8.53 0.66
CA VAL A 110 -8.21 7.62 0.92
C VAL A 110 -8.67 6.62 1.97
N TRP A 111 -8.65 5.34 1.61
CA TRP A 111 -9.01 4.22 2.47
C TRP A 111 -7.74 3.59 3.03
N ILE A 112 -7.65 3.47 4.36
CA ILE A 112 -6.45 3.02 5.05
C ILE A 112 -6.78 1.75 5.82
N TYR A 113 -6.06 0.67 5.51
CA TYR A 113 -6.21 -0.63 6.15
C TYR A 113 -4.90 -1.02 6.81
N ARG A 114 -4.98 -1.55 8.03
CA ARG A 114 -3.81 -2.10 8.74
C ARG A 114 -3.99 -3.59 8.91
N PHE A 115 -2.97 -4.36 8.58
CA PHE A 115 -3.00 -5.79 8.87
C PHE A 115 -2.67 -6.01 10.33
N ALA A 116 -3.49 -6.81 11.02
CA ALA A 116 -3.33 -7.08 12.44
C ALA A 116 -1.91 -7.54 12.72
N GLN A 117 -1.29 -6.99 13.76
CA GLN A 117 -0.08 -7.58 14.32
C GLN A 117 -0.45 -9.00 14.75
N GLY A 118 0.37 -10.01 14.41
CA GLY A 118 0.20 -11.37 14.93
C GLY A 118 0.06 -11.32 16.46
N PRO A 119 -0.56 -12.32 17.08
CA PRO A 119 -0.93 -12.25 18.49
C PRO A 119 0.23 -11.73 19.33
N ASN A 120 0.02 -10.54 19.90
CA ASN A 120 0.94 -9.96 20.86
C ASN A 120 0.91 -10.91 22.05
N VAL A 121 1.95 -11.73 22.23
CA VAL A 121 2.16 -12.45 23.49
C VAL A 121 2.47 -11.36 24.51
N GLN A 122 1.40 -10.76 25.05
CA GLN A 122 1.52 -9.97 26.26
C GLN A 122 2.13 -10.91 27.29
N SER A 123 3.39 -10.63 27.65
CA SER A 123 4.03 -11.17 28.83
C SER A 123 3.08 -10.95 30.00
N LYS A 124 2.47 -12.04 30.48
CA LYS A 124 1.89 -12.13 31.82
C LYS A 124 3.03 -11.93 32.81
N ALA A 125 3.41 -10.68 33.04
CA ALA A 125 4.19 -10.28 34.19
C ALA A 125 3.22 -10.07 35.34
N GLY A 126 3.21 -11.05 36.25
CA GLY A 126 3.04 -10.87 37.69
C GLY A 126 1.80 -10.12 38.19
N ALA A 127 0.79 -10.90 38.60
CA ALA A 127 0.01 -10.55 39.78
C ALA A 127 -0.28 -11.86 40.56
N ALA A 128 0.79 -12.37 41.16
CA ALA A 128 0.73 -13.13 42.40
C ALA A 128 1.43 -12.27 43.46
N TYR A 129 1.07 -12.47 44.73
CA TYR A 129 1.21 -11.57 45.90
C TYR A 129 0.09 -10.53 45.94
N GLY A 130 -0.81 -10.49 46.92
CA GLY A 130 -1.02 -11.28 48.14
C GLY A 130 -2.18 -10.62 48.88
#